data_AF-A0A535PRK2-F1
#
_entry.id   AF-A0A535PRK2-F1
#
_cell.length_a   1.000
_cell.length_b   1.000
_cell.length_c   1.000
_cell.angle_alpha   90.00
_cell.angle_beta   90.00
_cell.angle_gamma   90.00
#
_symmetry.space_group_name_H-M   'P 1'
#
loop_
_entity.id
_entity.type
_entity.pdbx_description
1 polymer ?
#
loop_
_entity_poly.entity_id
_entity_poly.type
_entity_poly.pdbx_seq_one_letter_code
_entity_poly.pdbx_strand_id
1 'polypeptide(L)'
;MVTIDDVRRYALTLPLSYEALVGGRVKFRVGRIVYLSFSRDGSVMGFAFPKDQRDWLVGGDPAKFMQPDRGDLRYNWVLVRL
;
A
#
# COMPACT_ATOMS: atom_id res chain seq x y z
N MET A 1 -16.31 -5.45 -2.41
CA MET A 1 -15.42 -4.70 -1.49
C MET A 1 -14.19 -5.55 -1.28
N VAL A 2 -12.99 -4.99 -1.39
CA VAL A 2 -11.75 -5.74 -1.18
C VAL A 2 -11.37 -5.59 0.27
N THR A 3 -11.00 -6.66 0.96
CA THR A 3 -10.54 -6.58 2.36
C THR A 3 -9.03 -6.78 2.46
N ILE A 4 -8.46 -6.46 3.63
CA ILE A 4 -7.07 -6.81 3.92
C ILE A 4 -6.82 -8.32 3.77
N ASP A 5 -7.78 -9.16 4.14
CA ASP A 5 -7.61 -10.61 4.06
C ASP A 5 -7.58 -11.11 2.61
N ASP A 6 -8.32 -10.47 1.71
CA ASP A 6 -8.23 -10.76 0.27
C ASP A 6 -6.86 -10.38 -0.29
N VAL A 7 -6.34 -9.20 0.08
CA VAL A 7 -5.00 -8.77 -0.34
C VAL A 7 -3.92 -9.67 0.25
N ARG A 8 -4.02 -10.03 1.54
CA ARG A 8 -3.08 -10.95 2.21
C ARG A 8 -3.03 -12.29 1.51
N ARG A 9 -4.20 -12.87 1.22
CA ARG A 9 -4.31 -14.16 0.51
C ARG A 9 -3.57 -14.12 -0.82
N TYR A 10 -3.73 -13.04 -1.58
CA TYR A 10 -3.05 -12.86 -2.88
C TYR A 10 -1.57 -12.53 -2.73
N ALA A 11 -1.19 -11.62 -1.84
CA ALA A 11 0.19 -11.20 -1.64
C ALA A 11 1.10 -12.34 -1.17
N LEU A 12 0.57 -13.33 -0.46
CA LEU A 12 1.29 -14.53 -0.05
C LEU A 12 1.53 -15.52 -1.20
N THR A 13 0.84 -15.40 -2.34
CA THR A 13 1.13 -16.21 -3.53
C THR A 13 2.28 -15.65 -4.35
N LEU A 14 2.71 -14.41 -4.10
CA LEU A 14 3.79 -13.77 -4.85
C LEU A 14 5.15 -14.32 -4.41
N PRO A 15 6.07 -14.66 -5.35
CA PRO A 15 7.39 -15.16 -5.00
C PRO A 15 8.15 -14.18 -4.08
N LEU A 16 8.80 -14.73 -3.05
CA LEU A 16 9.63 -13.98 -2.09
C LEU A 16 8.88 -12.96 -1.22
N SER A 17 7.56 -12.90 -1.35
CA SER A 17 6.69 -12.06 -0.53
C SER A 17 6.50 -12.67 0.85
N TYR A 18 6.59 -11.84 1.88
CA TYR A 18 6.25 -12.24 3.24
C TYR A 18 5.60 -11.09 4.02
N GLU A 19 4.74 -11.45 4.97
CA GLU A 19 4.08 -10.51 5.88
C GLU A 19 5.04 -10.14 7.03
N ALA A 20 5.03 -8.86 7.40
CA ALA A 20 5.74 -8.33 8.56
C ALA A 20 4.84 -7.36 9.35
N LEU A 21 4.86 -7.46 10.67
CA LEU A 21 4.18 -6.54 11.57
C LEU A 21 5.18 -5.50 12.09
N VAL A 22 5.00 -4.23 11.74
CA VAL A 22 5.90 -3.13 12.15
C VAL A 22 5.08 -1.98 12.71
N GLY A 23 5.29 -1.63 13.98
CA GLY A 23 4.58 -0.53 14.63
C GLY A 23 3.05 -0.70 14.67
N GLY A 24 2.58 -1.96 14.77
CA GLY A 24 1.16 -2.31 14.74
C GLY A 24 0.52 -2.22 13.35
N ARG A 25 1.30 -2.20 12.27
CA ARG A 25 0.83 -2.18 10.88
C ARG A 25 1.30 -3.42 10.14
N VAL A 26 0.39 -4.02 9.39
CA VAL A 26 0.68 -5.13 8.47
C VAL A 26 1.40 -4.58 7.25
N LYS A 27 2.49 -5.24 6.84
CA LYS A 27 3.29 -4.87 5.68
C LYS A 27 3.68 -6.10 4.88
N PHE A 28 3.80 -5.96 3.57
CA PHE A 28 4.37 -7.00 2.71
C PHE A 28 5.71 -6.56 2.15
N ARG A 29 6.65 -7.50 2.13
CA ARG A 29 8.05 -7.23 1.81
C ARG A 29 8.63 -8.24 0.84
N VAL A 30 9.65 -7.79 0.11
CA VAL A 30 10.61 -8.63 -0.61
C VAL A 30 12.00 -8.25 -0.12
N GLY A 31 12.68 -9.16 0.57
CA GLY A 31 13.91 -8.86 1.29
C GLY A 31 13.74 -7.63 2.19
N ARG A 32 14.50 -6.56 1.95
CA ARG A 32 14.41 -5.30 2.73
C ARG A 32 13.35 -4.32 2.22
N ILE A 33 12.75 -4.55 1.05
CA ILE A 33 11.84 -3.61 0.40
C ILE A 33 10.43 -3.85 0.93
N VAL A 34 9.74 -2.79 1.35
CA VAL A 34 8.30 -2.81 1.63
C VAL A 34 7.58 -2.39 0.36
N TYR A 35 6.63 -3.19 -0.12
CA TYR A 35 5.86 -2.88 -1.33
C TYR A 35 4.35 -2.73 -1.06
N LEU A 36 3.83 -3.25 0.06
CA LEU A 36 2.50 -2.93 0.59
C LEU A 36 2.57 -2.58 2.08
N SER A 37 1.71 -1.68 2.54
CA SER A 37 1.51 -1.37 3.96
C SER A 37 0.06 -1.00 4.22
N PHE A 38 -0.52 -1.49 5.31
CA PHE A 38 -1.89 -1.18 5.70
C PHE A 38 -1.94 -0.15 6.84
N SER A 39 -3.03 0.62 6.90
CA SER A 39 -3.44 1.33 8.10
C SER A 39 -3.76 0.34 9.24
N ARG A 40 -3.86 0.84 10.47
CA ARG A 40 -4.07 -0.04 11.65
C ARG A 40 -5.41 -0.77 11.62
N ASP A 41 -6.42 -0.11 11.07
CA ASP A 41 -7.78 -0.62 10.88
C ASP A 41 -7.94 -1.40 9.57
N GLY A 42 -6.88 -1.48 8.74
CA GLY A 42 -6.90 -2.19 7.46
C GLY A 42 -7.76 -1.55 6.37
N SER A 43 -8.31 -0.35 6.59
CA SER A 43 -9.19 0.33 5.62
C SER A 43 -8.44 1.00 4.47
N VAL A 44 -7.14 1.29 4.66
CA VAL A 44 -6.28 1.93 3.67
C VAL A 44 -5.05 1.08 3.43
N MET A 45 -4.71 0.90 2.16
CA MET A 45 -3.48 0.25 1.72
C MET A 45 -2.60 1.24 0.98
N GLY A 46 -1.35 1.38 1.40
CA GLY A 46 -0.30 1.97 0.58
C GLY A 46 0.38 0.91 -0.28
N PHE A 47 0.67 1.25 -1.52
CA PHE A 47 1.41 0.39 -2.45
C PHE A 47 2.45 1.18 -3.24
N ALA A 48 3.48 0.47 -3.71
CA ALA A 48 4.55 1.06 -4.50
C ALA A 48 4.02 1.60 -5.85
N PHE A 49 4.29 2.87 -6.15
CA PHE A 49 3.82 3.54 -7.38
C PHE A 49 4.76 4.71 -7.79
N PRO A 50 4.98 4.97 -9.09
CA PRO A 50 5.84 6.08 -9.54
C PRO A 50 5.35 7.44 -9.03
N LYS A 51 6.27 8.26 -8.51
CA LYS A 51 5.93 9.57 -7.93
C LYS A 51 5.36 10.55 -8.95
N ASP A 52 5.95 10.57 -10.13
CA ASP A 52 5.59 11.43 -11.26
C ASP A 52 4.20 11.13 -11.82
N GLN A 53 3.69 9.92 -11.59
CA GLN A 53 2.36 9.50 -12.04
C GLN A 53 1.29 9.59 -10.94
N ARG A 54 1.69 9.85 -9.69
CA ARG A 54 0.78 9.78 -8.54
C ARG A 54 -0.39 10.73 -8.67
N ASP A 55 -0.13 11.98 -9.06
CA ASP A 55 -1.15 13.00 -9.18
C ASP A 55 -2.18 12.65 -10.26
N TRP A 56 -1.73 12.00 -11.34
CA TRP A 56 -2.62 11.48 -12.37
C TRP A 56 -3.52 10.36 -11.84
N LEU A 57 -2.97 9.39 -11.10
CA LEU A 57 -3.75 8.30 -10.52
C LEU A 57 -4.79 8.82 -9.52
N VAL A 58 -4.38 9.72 -8.62
CA VAL A 58 -5.29 10.32 -7.63
C VAL A 58 -6.35 11.17 -8.31
N GLY A 59 -5.98 11.95 -9.33
CA GLY A 59 -6.93 12.76 -10.09
C GLY A 59 -7.95 11.95 -10.89
N GLY A 60 -7.59 10.72 -11.31
CA GLY A 60 -8.48 9.83 -12.05
C GLY A 60 -9.62 9.23 -11.21
N ASP A 61 -9.36 8.94 -9.94
CA ASP A 61 -10.40 8.53 -8.98
C ASP A 61 -10.00 8.93 -7.53
N PRO A 62 -10.34 10.18 -7.12
CA PRO A 62 -9.98 10.69 -5.80
C PRO A 62 -10.77 10.04 -4.65
N ALA A 63 -11.89 9.37 -4.96
CA ALA A 63 -12.65 8.63 -3.96
C ALA A 63 -11.92 7.33 -3.60
N LYS A 64 -11.24 6.72 -4.57
CA LYS A 64 -10.49 5.48 -4.41
C LYS A 64 -9.04 5.71 -3.97
N PHE A 65 -8.34 6.66 -4.58
CA PHE A 65 -6.91 6.89 -4.40
C PHE A 65 -6.62 8.17 -3.62
N MET A 66 -5.52 8.17 -2.87
CA MET A 66 -5.13 9.29 -2.01
C MET A 66 -3.63 9.52 -2.04
N GLN A 67 -3.24 10.78 -1.79
CA GLN A 67 -1.85 11.14 -1.50
C GLN A 67 -1.40 10.48 -0.18
N PRO A 68 -0.13 10.03 -0.09
CA PRO A 68 0.43 9.65 1.19
C PRO A 68 0.72 10.87 2.06
N ASP A 69 0.95 10.66 3.35
CA ASP A 69 1.31 11.72 4.29
C ASP A 69 2.60 12.45 3.87
N ARG A 70 2.78 13.68 4.34
CA ARG A 70 3.90 14.56 3.96
C ARG A 70 5.28 13.89 4.07
N GLY A 71 5.49 13.08 5.11
CA GLY A 71 6.75 12.34 5.32
C GLY A 71 7.01 11.24 4.29
N ASP A 72 5.95 10.66 3.73
CA ASP A 72 6.01 9.56 2.77
C ASP A 72 5.99 10.02 1.31
N LEU A 73 5.74 11.32 1.05
CA LEU A 73 5.85 11.91 -0.29
C LEU A 73 7.23 11.68 -0.93
N ARG A 74 8.29 11.53 -0.10
CA ARG A 74 9.66 11.23 -0.56
C ARG A 74 9.86 9.80 -1.08
N TYR A 75 8.87 8.92 -0.96
CA TYR A 75 8.94 7.55 -1.46
C TYR A 75 8.03 7.32 -2.66
N ASN A 76 8.25 6.23 -3.39
CA ASN A 76 7.43 5.80 -4.53
C ASN A 76 6.18 5.07 -4.02
N TRP A 77 5.24 5.80 -3.43
CA TRP A 77 4.04 5.25 -2.78
C TRP A 77 2.77 5.99 -3.22
N VAL A 78 1.63 5.34 -3.17
CA VAL A 78 0.29 5.96 -3.21
C VAL A 78 -0.65 5.14 -2.32
N LEU A 79 -1.75 5.75 -1.86
CA LEU A 79 -2.72 5.09 -1.00
C LEU A 79 -4.01 4.76 -1.76
N VAL A 80 -4.67 3.68 -1.36
CA VAL A 80 -5.99 3.27 -1.84
C VAL A 80 -6.90 2.90 -0.66
N ARG A 81 -8.18 3.28 -0.75
CA ARG A 81 -9.23 2.81 0.16
C ARG A 81 -9.71 1.43 -0.26
N LEU A 82 -9.71 0.46 0.65
CA LEU A 82 -10.10 -0.92 0.36
C LEU A 82 -11.63 -1.11 0.37
#